data_AF-A0A949D5R8-F1
#
_entry.id   AF-A0A949D5R8-F1
#
_cell.length_a   1.000
_cell.length_b   1.000
_cell.length_c   1.000
_cell.angle_alpha   90.00
_cell.angle_beta   90.00
_cell.angle_gamma   90.00
#
_symmetry.space_group_name_H-M   'P 1'
#
loop_
_entity.id
_entity.type
_entity.pdbx_description
1 polymer ?
#
loop_
_entity_poly.entity_id
_entity_poly.type
_entity_poly.pdbx_seq_one_letter_code
_entity_poly.pdbx_strand_id
1 'polypeptide(L)'
;MIHCYPLLALLAVSLTCAYLRTGLRTWTIAGFAAVIGIGWFAGSHALAIAITALVFAAIVLPLNIPEFRRRRITAPLLGIYQKITPQLSETERIALEAGTVGFEGELFSGKPNWSKLLKQPKPELSVEEQAFLDGPCEELCRMTDEWQITHELADLPPEIWDFVKQKKFFGMIIPRQYGGLEFSAYAQSAVLQKLMSISGSLSSTVGVPNSLGPGELLLHYGTPEQRDYYLPR
;
A
#
# COMPACT_ATOMS: atom_id res chain seq x y z
N MET A 1 -38.42 -13.28 40.99
CA MET A 1 -37.01 -13.66 40.75
C MET A 1 -36.31 -12.47 40.11
N ILE A 2 -35.03 -12.21 40.42
CA ILE A 2 -34.28 -11.11 39.79
C ILE A 2 -33.91 -11.57 38.37
N HIS A 3 -34.65 -11.13 37.37
CA HIS A 3 -34.38 -11.50 35.99
C HIS A 3 -33.30 -10.58 35.38
N CYS A 4 -32.29 -11.18 34.74
CA CYS A 4 -31.14 -10.47 34.16
C CYS A 4 -31.40 -9.95 32.73
N TYR A 5 -32.65 -9.80 32.30
CA TYR A 5 -33.02 -9.28 30.97
C TYR A 5 -32.37 -7.93 30.61
N PRO A 6 -32.26 -6.92 31.49
CA PRO A 6 -31.60 -5.66 31.13
C PRO A 6 -30.11 -5.83 30.78
N LEU A 7 -29.42 -6.78 31.43
CA LEU A 7 -28.02 -7.08 31.14
C LEU A 7 -27.86 -7.80 29.79
N LEU A 8 -28.72 -8.79 29.52
CA LEU A 8 -28.72 -9.50 28.23
C LEU A 8 -29.07 -8.56 27.07
N ALA A 9 -30.02 -7.64 27.27
CA ALA A 9 -30.37 -6.62 26.31
C ALA A 9 -29.19 -5.67 26.02
N LEU A 10 -28.49 -5.21 27.07
CA LEU A 10 -27.31 -4.38 26.91
C LEU A 10 -26.18 -5.10 26.16
N LEU A 11 -25.95 -6.37 26.47
CA LEU A 11 -24.96 -7.19 25.77
C LEU A 11 -25.32 -7.35 24.28
N ALA A 12 -26.57 -7.68 23.98
CA ALA A 12 -27.05 -7.83 22.60
C ALA A 12 -26.87 -6.53 21.81
N VAL A 13 -27.32 -5.39 22.36
CA VAL A 13 -27.13 -4.08 21.72
C VAL A 13 -25.66 -3.74 21.55
N SER A 14 -24.81 -4.06 22.53
CA SER A 14 -23.36 -3.82 22.40
C SER A 14 -22.74 -4.64 21.28
N LEU A 15 -23.11 -5.91 21.15
CA LEU A 15 -22.66 -6.78 20.05
C LEU A 15 -23.18 -6.28 18.69
N THR A 16 -24.44 -5.88 18.59
CA THR A 16 -25.01 -5.31 17.37
C THR A 16 -24.32 -3.99 16.99
N CYS A 17 -24.14 -3.08 17.94
CA CYS A 17 -23.44 -1.81 17.72
C CYS A 17 -21.98 -2.02 17.30
N ALA A 18 -21.31 -3.05 17.84
CA ALA A 18 -19.96 -3.44 17.44
C ALA A 18 -19.93 -4.01 16.01
N TYR A 19 -20.87 -4.90 15.67
CA TYR A 19 -21.00 -5.47 14.34
C TYR A 19 -21.27 -4.39 13.27
N LEU A 20 -22.16 -3.45 13.57
CA LEU A 20 -22.50 -2.34 12.69
C LEU A 20 -21.50 -1.16 12.75
N ARG A 21 -20.43 -1.28 13.55
CA ARG A 21 -19.38 -0.25 13.72
C ARG A 21 -19.93 1.15 14.03
N THR A 22 -20.96 1.21 14.87
CA THR A 22 -21.63 2.46 15.22
C THR A 22 -20.78 3.35 16.12
N GLY A 23 -21.04 4.66 16.11
CA GLY A 23 -20.33 5.62 16.97
C GLY A 23 -20.69 5.48 18.44
N LEU A 24 -19.78 5.94 19.32
CA LEU A 24 -19.95 5.88 20.79
C LEU A 24 -21.26 6.49 21.29
N ARG A 25 -21.70 7.61 20.67
CA ARG A 25 -22.97 8.26 21.01
C ARG A 25 -24.18 7.39 20.67
N THR A 26 -24.16 6.74 19.50
CA THR A 26 -25.23 5.85 19.06
C THR A 26 -25.34 4.63 19.99
N TRP A 27 -24.20 4.01 20.33
CA TRP A 27 -24.15 2.92 21.30
C TRP A 27 -24.65 3.33 22.69
N THR A 28 -24.30 4.54 23.14
CA THR A 28 -24.76 5.10 24.42
C THR A 28 -26.28 5.21 24.47
N ILE A 29 -26.88 5.82 23.45
CA ILE A 29 -28.33 6.04 23.37
C ILE A 29 -29.07 4.69 23.25
N ALA A 30 -28.60 3.81 22.35
CA ALA A 30 -29.20 2.50 22.14
C ALA A 30 -29.10 1.61 23.39
N GLY A 31 -27.96 1.62 24.07
CA GLY A 31 -27.74 0.87 25.32
C GLY A 31 -28.64 1.37 26.46
N PHE A 32 -28.78 2.69 26.62
CA PHE A 32 -29.68 3.26 27.63
C PHE A 32 -31.14 2.90 27.36
N ALA A 33 -31.58 3.03 26.11
CA ALA A 33 -32.92 2.64 25.69
C ALA A 33 -33.19 1.15 25.92
N ALA A 34 -32.21 0.28 25.68
CA ALA A 34 -32.32 -1.16 25.91
C ALA A 34 -32.43 -1.50 27.40
N VAL A 35 -31.59 -0.92 28.25
CA VAL A 35 -31.61 -1.20 29.70
C VAL A 35 -32.93 -0.78 30.34
N ILE A 36 -33.44 0.41 30.01
CA ILE A 36 -34.69 0.92 30.59
C ILE A 36 -35.91 0.30 29.91
N GLY A 37 -35.97 0.33 28.59
CA GLY A 37 -37.15 -0.10 27.82
C GLY A 37 -37.39 -1.61 27.92
N ILE A 38 -36.37 -2.42 27.66
CA ILE A 38 -36.50 -3.89 27.72
C ILE A 38 -36.58 -4.36 29.17
N GLY A 39 -35.85 -3.70 30.08
CA GLY A 39 -35.96 -3.97 31.52
C GLY A 39 -37.39 -3.81 32.04
N TRP A 40 -38.05 -2.70 31.70
CA TRP A 40 -39.41 -2.43 32.13
C TRP A 40 -40.44 -3.32 31.43
N PHE A 41 -40.35 -3.47 30.09
CA PHE A 41 -41.30 -4.27 29.31
C PHE A 41 -41.24 -5.77 29.66
N ALA A 42 -40.05 -6.30 29.96
CA ALA A 42 -39.87 -7.70 30.37
C ALA A 42 -40.22 -7.97 31.84
N GLY A 43 -40.77 -6.99 32.57
CA GLY A 43 -41.16 -7.14 33.98
C GLY A 43 -39.96 -7.37 34.91
N SER A 44 -38.79 -6.85 34.58
CA SER A 44 -37.59 -7.05 35.40
C SER A 44 -37.70 -6.31 36.73
N HIS A 45 -37.12 -6.88 37.78
CA HIS A 45 -37.11 -6.25 39.10
C HIS A 45 -36.38 -4.91 39.06
N ALA A 46 -36.92 -3.88 39.73
CA ALA A 46 -36.38 -2.51 39.71
C ALA A 46 -34.89 -2.45 40.08
N LEU A 47 -34.46 -3.24 41.08
CA LEU A 47 -33.04 -3.36 41.44
C LEU A 47 -32.15 -3.85 40.29
N ALA A 48 -32.61 -4.80 39.47
CA ALA A 48 -31.82 -5.30 38.34
C ALA A 48 -31.59 -4.22 37.28
N ILE A 49 -32.64 -3.44 36.99
CA ILE A 49 -32.58 -2.31 36.06
C ILE A 49 -31.66 -1.22 36.62
N ALA A 50 -31.83 -0.84 37.89
CA ALA A 50 -31.04 0.19 38.54
C ALA A 50 -29.54 -0.17 38.58
N ILE A 51 -29.20 -1.40 38.98
CA ILE A 51 -27.81 -1.86 39.02
C ILE A 51 -27.21 -1.86 37.61
N THR A 52 -27.92 -2.39 36.61
CA THR A 52 -27.42 -2.42 35.22
C THR A 52 -27.23 -1.01 34.66
N ALA A 53 -28.18 -0.10 34.92
CA ALA A 53 -28.10 1.29 34.50
C ALA A 53 -26.95 2.04 35.16
N LEU A 54 -26.71 1.82 36.46
CA LEU A 54 -25.61 2.43 37.20
C LEU A 54 -24.24 1.96 36.66
N VAL A 55 -24.08 0.66 36.45
CA VAL A 55 -22.85 0.09 35.87
C VAL A 55 -22.63 0.65 34.45
N PHE A 56 -23.68 0.68 33.63
CA PHE A 56 -23.58 1.22 32.28
C PHE A 56 -23.24 2.72 32.28
N ALA A 57 -23.86 3.52 33.15
CA ALA A 57 -23.57 4.93 33.30
C ALA A 57 -22.12 5.18 33.75
N ALA A 58 -21.62 4.39 34.69
CA ALA A 58 -20.23 4.46 35.15
C ALA A 58 -19.20 4.22 34.02
N ILE A 59 -19.56 3.45 33.00
CA ILE A 59 -18.72 3.20 31.81
C ILE A 59 -18.89 4.32 30.77
N VAL A 60 -20.13 4.68 30.47
CA VAL A 60 -20.47 5.59 29.37
C VAL A 60 -20.11 7.04 29.66
N LEU A 61 -20.28 7.51 30.90
CA LEU A 61 -19.98 8.87 31.31
C LEU A 61 -18.51 9.25 31.06
N PRO A 62 -17.50 8.51 31.56
CA PRO A 62 -16.10 8.83 31.29
C PRO A 62 -15.73 8.68 29.81
N LEU A 63 -16.36 7.76 29.08
CA LEU A 63 -16.09 7.57 27.65
C LEU A 63 -16.66 8.71 26.78
N ASN A 64 -17.80 9.29 27.14
CA ASN A 64 -18.44 10.36 26.37
C ASN A 64 -17.88 11.76 26.67
N ILE A 65 -17.14 11.94 27.77
CA ILE A 65 -16.41 13.18 28.07
C ILE A 65 -15.06 13.15 27.31
N PRO A 66 -14.88 13.91 26.21
CA PRO A 66 -13.72 13.73 25.33
C PRO A 66 -12.39 14.06 26.01
N GLU A 67 -12.37 15.10 26.85
CA GLU A 67 -11.22 15.50 27.67
C GLU A 67 -10.75 14.35 28.58
N PHE A 68 -11.69 13.76 29.33
CA PHE A 68 -11.41 12.66 30.26
C PHE A 68 -10.96 11.40 29.50
N ARG A 69 -11.74 10.98 28.50
CA ARG A 69 -11.42 9.80 27.68
C ARG A 69 -10.02 9.93 27.08
N ARG A 70 -9.71 11.05 26.44
CA ARG A 70 -8.41 11.23 25.77
C ARG A 70 -7.25 11.20 26.76
N ARG A 71 -7.33 11.96 27.87
CA ARG A 71 -6.22 12.11 28.83
C ARG A 71 -6.03 10.90 29.73
N ARG A 72 -7.12 10.27 30.21
CA ARG A 72 -7.07 9.23 31.26
C ARG A 72 -7.22 7.81 30.73
N ILE A 73 -7.81 7.62 29.53
CA ILE A 73 -8.04 6.30 28.94
C ILE A 73 -7.19 6.10 27.69
N THR A 74 -7.38 6.95 26.67
CA THR A 74 -6.75 6.76 25.36
C THR A 74 -5.24 7.01 25.39
N ALA A 75 -4.76 8.10 25.98
CA ALA A 75 -3.33 8.43 25.98
C ALA A 75 -2.46 7.40 26.73
N PRO A 76 -2.84 6.89 27.92
CA PRO A 76 -2.09 5.82 28.58
C PRO A 76 -2.08 4.52 27.78
N LEU A 77 -3.23 4.13 27.20
CA LEU A 77 -3.31 2.94 26.34
C LEU A 77 -2.41 3.07 25.10
N LEU A 78 -2.41 4.25 24.47
CA LEU A 78 -1.52 4.54 23.35
C LEU A 78 -0.05 4.48 23.78
N GLY A 79 0.30 5.00 24.96
CA GLY A 79 1.66 4.94 25.49
C GLY A 79 2.12 3.51 25.80
N ILE A 80 1.21 2.61 26.20
CA ILE A 80 1.51 1.16 26.32
C ILE A 80 1.74 0.57 24.92
N TYR A 81 0.84 0.85 23.98
CA TYR A 81 0.92 0.33 22.62
C TYR A 81 2.22 0.76 21.90
N GLN A 82 2.62 2.02 22.06
CA GLN A 82 3.87 2.55 21.49
C GLN A 82 5.13 1.85 22.00
N LYS A 83 5.10 1.24 23.18
CA LYS A 83 6.22 0.43 23.71
C LYS A 83 6.28 -0.97 23.10
N ILE A 84 5.15 -1.46 22.60
CA ILE A 84 5.03 -2.80 21.99
C ILE A 84 5.40 -2.74 20.50
N THR A 85 5.09 -1.63 19.84
CA THR A 85 5.47 -1.42 18.44
C THR A 85 6.99 -1.22 18.32
N PRO A 86 7.67 -1.93 17.40
CA PRO A 86 9.10 -1.73 17.17
C PRO A 86 9.35 -0.28 16.75
N GLN A 87 10.39 0.33 17.33
CA GLN A 87 10.84 1.66 16.93
C GLN A 87 11.58 1.53 15.60
N LEU A 88 11.09 2.23 14.57
CA LEU A 88 11.77 2.30 13.27
C LEU A 88 13.11 3.00 13.44
N SER A 89 14.18 2.29 13.06
CA SER A 89 15.50 2.89 12.91
C SER A 89 15.49 4.02 11.88
N GLU A 90 16.52 4.87 11.90
CA GLU A 90 16.65 5.96 10.94
C GLU A 90 16.69 5.45 9.49
N THR A 91 17.40 4.35 9.25
CA THR A 91 17.49 3.72 7.93
C THR A 91 16.17 3.11 7.47
N GLU A 92 15.45 2.39 8.34
CA GLU A 92 14.13 1.84 8.01
C GLU A 92 13.11 2.96 7.73
N ARG A 93 13.21 4.07 8.46
CA ARG A 93 12.36 5.24 8.23
C ARG A 93 12.64 5.86 6.87
N ILE A 94 13.91 6.11 6.54
CA ILE A 94 14.29 6.65 5.23
C ILE A 94 13.80 5.71 4.12
N ALA A 95 13.93 4.39 4.29
CA ALA A 95 13.44 3.43 3.31
C ALA A 95 11.90 3.46 3.15
N LEU A 96 11.15 3.61 4.25
CA LEU A 96 9.69 3.74 4.20
C LEU A 96 9.23 5.08 3.62
N GLU A 97 9.93 6.17 3.94
CA GLU A 97 9.62 7.53 3.48
C GLU A 97 10.08 7.80 2.04
N ALA A 98 11.06 7.06 1.53
CA ALA A 98 11.48 7.12 0.13
C ALA A 98 10.43 6.54 -0.83
N GLY A 99 9.47 5.76 -0.32
CA GLY A 99 8.35 5.25 -1.10
C GLY A 99 7.23 6.27 -1.32
N THR A 100 6.33 5.96 -2.24
CA THR A 100 5.07 6.70 -2.39
C THR A 100 3.92 5.86 -1.81
N VAL A 101 2.88 6.54 -1.31
CA VAL A 101 1.65 5.87 -0.84
C VAL A 101 0.64 5.87 -1.97
N GLY A 102 0.34 4.68 -2.50
CA GLY A 102 -0.67 4.45 -3.50
C GLY A 102 -2.07 4.24 -2.92
N PHE A 103 -2.93 3.57 -3.68
CA PHE A 103 -4.32 3.29 -3.26
C PHE A 103 -4.39 2.32 -2.06
N GLU A 104 -3.39 1.47 -1.89
CA GLU A 104 -3.26 0.55 -0.77
C GLU A 104 -3.29 1.29 0.58
N GLY A 105 -2.83 2.55 0.65
CA GLY A 105 -2.98 3.39 1.85
C GLY A 105 -4.43 3.57 2.27
N GLU A 106 -5.36 3.69 1.31
CA GLU A 106 -6.80 3.77 1.61
C GLU A 106 -7.36 2.43 2.07
N LEU A 107 -6.86 1.31 1.54
CA LEU A 107 -7.24 -0.03 1.98
C LEU A 107 -6.85 -0.24 3.44
N PHE A 108 -5.59 0.06 3.80
CA PHE A 108 -5.10 -0.06 5.17
C PHE A 108 -5.75 0.93 6.15
N SER A 109 -6.31 2.05 5.66
CA SER A 109 -7.10 2.97 6.49
C SER A 109 -8.45 2.38 6.95
N GLY A 110 -8.90 1.28 6.36
CA GLY A 110 -10.19 0.64 6.66
C GLY A 110 -11.41 1.37 6.09
N LYS A 111 -11.21 2.42 5.29
CA LYS A 111 -12.26 3.17 4.58
C LYS A 111 -11.85 3.51 3.13
N PRO A 112 -11.65 2.50 2.27
CA PRO A 112 -11.22 2.73 0.89
C PRO A 112 -12.26 3.48 0.05
N ASN A 113 -11.82 4.48 -0.72
CA ASN A 113 -12.65 5.12 -1.74
C ASN A 113 -12.52 4.40 -3.08
N TRP A 114 -13.34 3.38 -3.30
CA TRP A 114 -13.34 2.57 -4.53
C TRP A 114 -13.53 3.39 -5.82
N SER A 115 -14.25 4.52 -5.74
CA SER A 115 -14.45 5.38 -6.91
C SER A 115 -13.14 6.00 -7.40
N LYS A 116 -12.15 6.20 -6.51
CA LYS A 116 -10.83 6.69 -6.88
C LYS A 116 -10.03 5.62 -7.62
N LEU A 117 -10.04 4.38 -7.11
CA LEU A 117 -9.38 3.24 -7.76
C LEU A 117 -9.95 2.99 -9.16
N LEU A 118 -11.28 2.88 -9.26
CA LEU A 118 -11.96 2.58 -10.53
C LEU A 118 -11.84 3.69 -11.59
N LYS A 119 -11.45 4.91 -11.17
CA LYS A 119 -11.19 6.04 -12.08
C LYS A 119 -9.76 6.09 -12.60
N GLN A 120 -8.85 5.26 -12.07
CA GLN A 120 -7.48 5.24 -12.58
C GLN A 120 -7.49 4.81 -14.05
N PRO A 121 -6.84 5.55 -14.95
CA PRO A 121 -6.81 5.20 -16.35
C PRO A 121 -6.06 3.88 -16.54
N LYS A 122 -6.49 3.10 -17.54
CA LYS A 122 -5.69 1.96 -17.99
C LYS A 122 -4.36 2.51 -18.53
N PRO A 123 -3.20 1.96 -18.14
CA PRO A 123 -1.94 2.36 -18.74
C PRO A 123 -1.93 1.94 -20.21
N GLU A 124 -1.46 2.84 -21.07
CA GLU A 124 -1.37 2.65 -22.51
C GLU A 124 0.04 3.02 -22.97
N LEU A 125 0.55 2.32 -23.98
CA LEU A 125 1.81 2.67 -24.62
C LEU A 125 1.59 3.83 -25.57
N SER A 126 2.51 4.80 -25.55
CA SER A 126 2.60 5.79 -26.60
C SER A 126 2.97 5.14 -27.94
N VAL A 127 2.76 5.88 -29.03
CA VAL A 127 3.12 5.42 -30.39
C VAL A 127 4.60 5.04 -30.49
N GLU A 128 5.47 5.79 -29.83
CA GLU A 128 6.92 5.55 -29.84
C GLU A 128 7.30 4.30 -29.03
N GLU A 129 6.71 4.12 -27.85
CA GLU A 129 6.94 2.94 -27.01
C GLU A 129 6.42 1.66 -27.68
N GLN A 130 5.24 1.73 -28.31
CA GLN A 130 4.68 0.61 -29.09
C GLN A 130 5.59 0.27 -30.27
N ALA A 131 6.08 1.29 -31.02
CA ALA A 131 7.02 1.08 -32.12
C ALA A 131 8.35 0.45 -31.65
N PHE A 132 8.81 0.79 -30.44
CA PHE A 132 9.99 0.17 -29.84
C PHE A 132 9.75 -1.31 -29.51
N LEU A 133 8.58 -1.61 -28.93
CA LEU A 133 8.19 -2.97 -28.55
C LEU A 133 7.98 -3.89 -29.77
N ASP A 134 7.45 -3.34 -30.86
CA ASP A 134 7.16 -4.10 -32.10
C ASP A 134 8.35 -4.14 -33.07
N GLY A 135 9.33 -3.27 -32.90
CA GLY A 135 10.52 -3.18 -33.75
C GLY A 135 11.78 -3.68 -33.03
N PRO A 136 12.58 -2.78 -32.41
CA PRO A 136 13.80 -3.14 -31.69
C PRO A 136 13.66 -4.31 -30.72
N CYS A 137 12.59 -4.37 -29.92
CA CYS A 137 12.41 -5.45 -28.95
C CYS A 137 12.14 -6.80 -29.64
N GLU A 138 11.35 -6.81 -30.71
CA GLU A 138 11.12 -8.01 -31.53
C GLU A 138 12.40 -8.52 -32.20
N GLU A 139 13.21 -7.61 -32.73
CA GLU A 139 14.49 -7.97 -33.34
C GLU A 139 15.45 -8.56 -32.32
N LEU A 140 15.53 -7.96 -31.12
CA LEU A 140 16.32 -8.50 -30.02
C LEU A 140 15.85 -9.90 -29.62
N CYS A 141 14.53 -10.12 -29.52
CA CYS A 141 13.97 -11.43 -29.25
C CYS A 141 14.38 -12.47 -30.30
N ARG A 142 14.37 -12.11 -31.59
CA ARG A 142 14.74 -13.03 -32.69
C ARG A 142 16.21 -13.43 -32.71
N MET A 143 17.12 -12.52 -32.35
CA MET A 143 18.56 -12.80 -32.34
C MET A 143 19.01 -13.56 -31.09
N THR A 144 18.19 -13.60 -30.04
CA THR A 144 18.57 -14.18 -28.75
C THR A 144 18.43 -15.70 -28.74
N ASP A 145 19.50 -16.38 -28.37
CA ASP A 145 19.51 -17.82 -28.06
C ASP A 145 19.86 -18.02 -26.57
N GLU A 146 18.89 -18.43 -25.76
CA GLU A 146 19.09 -18.62 -24.31
C GLU A 146 20.02 -19.80 -24.01
N TRP A 147 20.04 -20.85 -24.83
CA TRP A 147 20.93 -21.98 -24.62
C TRP A 147 22.38 -21.56 -24.81
N GLN A 148 22.65 -20.81 -25.88
CA GLN A 148 23.97 -20.26 -26.13
C GLN A 148 24.43 -19.36 -24.98
N ILE A 149 23.56 -18.46 -24.50
CA ILE A 149 23.85 -17.54 -23.39
C ILE A 149 24.20 -18.31 -22.12
N THR A 150 23.38 -19.30 -21.75
CA THR A 150 23.45 -19.91 -20.42
C THR A 150 24.37 -21.13 -20.34
N HIS A 151 24.47 -21.93 -21.39
CA HIS A 151 25.18 -23.22 -21.38
C HIS A 151 26.49 -23.22 -22.17
N GLU A 152 26.63 -22.35 -23.17
CA GLU A 152 27.85 -22.31 -24.01
C GLU A 152 28.79 -21.17 -23.61
N LEU A 153 28.26 -19.94 -23.52
CA LEU A 153 29.06 -18.74 -23.30
C LEU A 153 29.12 -18.32 -21.83
N ALA A 154 28.06 -18.59 -21.05
CA ALA A 154 27.82 -17.99 -19.75
C ALA A 154 27.88 -16.44 -19.77
N ASP A 155 27.55 -15.85 -20.92
CA ASP A 155 27.51 -14.41 -21.20
C ASP A 155 26.61 -14.14 -22.41
N LEU A 156 26.18 -12.90 -22.61
CA LEU A 156 25.51 -12.51 -23.85
C LEU A 156 26.53 -12.47 -25.00
N PRO A 157 26.17 -12.95 -26.21
CA PRO A 157 27.00 -12.78 -27.38
C PRO A 157 27.33 -11.29 -27.67
N PRO A 158 28.53 -10.96 -28.20
CA PRO A 158 28.93 -9.58 -28.48
C PRO A 158 27.92 -8.79 -29.33
N GLU A 159 27.29 -9.44 -30.31
CA GLU A 159 26.26 -8.85 -31.16
C GLU A 159 24.99 -8.47 -30.39
N ILE A 160 24.61 -9.27 -29.38
CA ILE A 160 23.49 -8.96 -28.49
C ILE A 160 23.85 -7.76 -27.62
N TRP A 161 25.04 -7.77 -27.03
CA TRP A 161 25.58 -6.64 -26.25
C TRP A 161 25.56 -5.33 -27.06
N ASP A 162 26.06 -5.37 -28.29
CA ASP A 162 26.11 -4.19 -29.16
C ASP A 162 24.72 -3.73 -29.56
N PHE A 163 23.79 -4.65 -29.85
CA PHE A 163 22.42 -4.30 -30.19
C PHE A 163 21.71 -3.62 -29.01
N VAL A 164 21.81 -4.17 -27.79
CA VAL A 164 21.15 -3.58 -26.61
C VAL A 164 21.67 -2.17 -26.30
N LYS A 165 22.98 -1.95 -26.47
CA LYS A 165 23.61 -0.63 -26.32
C LYS A 165 23.13 0.34 -27.40
N GLN A 166 23.22 -0.05 -28.67
CA GLN A 166 22.88 0.83 -29.81
C GLN A 166 21.40 1.22 -29.82
N LYS A 167 20.51 0.29 -29.46
CA LYS A 167 19.07 0.54 -29.36
C LYS A 167 18.63 1.11 -28.01
N LYS A 168 19.58 1.39 -27.11
CA LYS A 168 19.35 2.07 -25.83
C LYS A 168 18.45 1.30 -24.85
N PHE A 169 18.50 -0.04 -24.88
CA PHE A 169 17.77 -0.86 -23.91
C PHE A 169 18.19 -0.59 -22.46
N PHE A 170 19.43 -0.15 -22.21
CA PHE A 170 19.91 0.24 -20.87
C PHE A 170 19.47 1.65 -20.43
N GLY A 171 18.93 2.45 -21.34
CA GLY A 171 18.57 3.85 -21.10
C GLY A 171 17.09 4.12 -21.33
N MET A 172 16.21 3.14 -21.10
CA MET A 172 14.77 3.30 -21.35
C MET A 172 14.18 4.38 -20.45
N ILE A 173 14.52 4.38 -19.16
CA ILE A 173 14.00 5.36 -18.19
C ILE A 173 14.76 6.69 -18.20
N ILE A 174 15.90 6.75 -18.89
CA ILE A 174 16.75 7.94 -18.89
C ILE A 174 16.12 9.03 -19.77
N PRO A 175 16.03 10.30 -19.30
CA PRO A 175 15.49 11.40 -20.09
C PRO A 175 16.19 11.60 -21.42
N ARG A 176 15.45 12.06 -22.44
CA ARG A 176 15.99 12.25 -23.80
C ARG A 176 17.11 13.27 -23.86
N GLN A 177 17.08 14.28 -22.98
CA GLN A 177 18.14 15.28 -22.86
C GLN A 177 19.50 14.66 -22.46
N TYR A 178 19.49 13.49 -21.83
CA TYR A 178 20.68 12.71 -21.49
C TYR A 178 20.92 11.57 -22.49
N GLY A 179 20.22 11.55 -23.62
CA GLY A 179 20.40 10.55 -24.66
C GLY A 179 19.63 9.24 -24.43
N GLY A 180 18.79 9.14 -23.40
CA GLY A 180 17.89 7.99 -23.19
C GLY A 180 16.64 8.01 -24.06
N LEU A 181 15.67 7.15 -23.72
CA LEU A 181 14.39 7.03 -24.43
C LEU A 181 13.23 7.73 -23.71
N GLU A 182 13.34 7.91 -22.39
CA GLU A 182 12.31 8.51 -21.53
C GLU A 182 10.96 7.77 -21.62
N PHE A 183 11.04 6.45 -21.58
CA PHE A 183 9.89 5.57 -21.58
C PHE A 183 9.22 5.50 -20.21
N SER A 184 7.91 5.29 -20.22
CA SER A 184 7.10 5.08 -19.04
C SER A 184 7.46 3.76 -18.35
N ALA A 185 7.12 3.65 -17.06
CA ALA A 185 7.21 2.40 -16.31
C ALA A 185 6.39 1.27 -16.97
N TYR A 186 5.29 1.60 -17.68
CA TYR A 186 4.50 0.60 -18.40
C TYR A 186 5.25 0.06 -19.62
N ALA A 187 5.90 0.92 -20.40
CA ALA A 187 6.73 0.50 -21.53
C ALA A 187 7.94 -0.31 -21.09
N GLN A 188 8.64 0.12 -20.04
CA GLN A 188 9.71 -0.67 -19.44
C GLN A 188 9.20 -2.06 -19.04
N SER A 189 8.06 -2.14 -18.34
CA SER A 189 7.47 -3.42 -17.94
C SER A 189 7.12 -4.30 -19.13
N ALA A 190 6.54 -3.73 -20.20
CA ALA A 190 6.16 -4.47 -21.40
C ALA A 190 7.40 -5.04 -22.14
N VAL A 191 8.46 -4.24 -22.28
CA VAL A 191 9.73 -4.70 -22.87
C VAL A 191 10.33 -5.84 -22.05
N LEU A 192 10.45 -5.67 -20.73
CA LEU A 192 11.05 -6.71 -19.86
C LEU A 192 10.21 -7.99 -19.84
N GLN A 193 8.88 -7.90 -19.79
CA GLN A 193 8.01 -9.08 -19.88
C GLN A 193 8.25 -9.86 -21.18
N LYS A 194 8.41 -9.13 -22.30
CA LYS A 194 8.69 -9.74 -23.60
C LYS A 194 10.05 -10.40 -23.65
N LEU A 195 11.11 -9.72 -23.18
CA LEU A 195 12.46 -10.30 -23.12
C LEU A 195 12.51 -11.53 -22.22
N MET A 196 11.85 -11.49 -21.06
CA MET A 196 11.77 -12.60 -20.12
C MET A 196 11.15 -13.86 -20.75
N SER A 197 10.24 -13.71 -21.71
CA SER A 197 9.66 -14.85 -22.42
C SER A 197 10.65 -15.60 -23.31
N ILE A 198 11.79 -14.97 -23.63
CA ILE A 198 12.86 -15.53 -24.47
C ILE A 198 14.09 -15.89 -23.65
N SER A 199 14.54 -15.00 -22.76
CA SER A 199 15.76 -15.14 -21.97
C SER A 199 15.64 -14.40 -20.64
N GLY A 200 15.76 -15.15 -19.54
CA GLY A 200 15.80 -14.57 -18.20
C GLY A 200 17.09 -13.79 -17.95
N SER A 201 18.20 -14.29 -18.50
CA SER A 201 19.53 -13.66 -18.41
C SER A 201 19.53 -12.29 -19.09
N LEU A 202 19.07 -12.22 -20.34
CA LEU A 202 18.95 -10.96 -21.09
C LEU A 202 17.97 -9.99 -20.41
N SER A 203 16.80 -10.47 -19.99
CA SER A 203 15.82 -9.62 -19.31
C SER A 203 16.37 -9.03 -18.01
N SER A 204 17.14 -9.80 -17.24
CA SER A 204 17.79 -9.31 -16.01
C SER A 204 18.85 -8.26 -16.34
N THR A 205 19.73 -8.54 -17.32
CA THR A 205 20.77 -7.62 -17.77
C THR A 205 20.22 -6.28 -18.25
N VAL A 206 19.11 -6.29 -19.00
CA VAL A 206 18.42 -5.06 -19.44
C VAL A 206 17.63 -4.40 -18.30
N GLY A 207 17.01 -5.20 -17.42
CA GLY A 207 16.13 -4.70 -16.37
C GLY A 207 16.85 -3.99 -15.23
N VAL A 208 18.01 -4.49 -14.82
CA VAL A 208 18.75 -3.94 -13.67
C VAL A 208 19.09 -2.45 -13.87
N PRO A 209 19.73 -1.99 -14.96
CA PRO A 209 20.02 -0.58 -15.16
C PRO A 209 18.79 0.34 -15.16
N ASN A 210 17.62 -0.18 -15.52
CA ASN A 210 16.38 0.58 -15.63
C ASN A 210 15.51 0.55 -14.35
N SER A 211 15.90 -0.15 -13.29
CA SER A 211 15.06 -0.30 -12.07
C SER A 211 15.81 -0.28 -10.75
N LEU A 212 17.02 -0.86 -10.72
CA LEU A 212 17.88 -0.94 -9.53
C LEU A 212 19.23 -0.29 -9.78
N GLY A 213 19.48 0.13 -11.02
CA GLY A 213 20.72 0.75 -11.44
C GLY A 213 20.88 2.16 -10.88
N PRO A 214 22.11 2.69 -10.94
CA PRO A 214 22.42 4.03 -10.44
C PRO A 214 21.64 5.14 -11.19
N GLY A 215 21.17 4.87 -12.42
CA GLY A 215 20.44 5.85 -13.23
C GLY A 215 19.18 6.41 -12.55
N GLU A 216 18.32 5.54 -12.01
CA GLU A 216 17.09 5.95 -11.32
C GLU A 216 17.40 6.78 -10.06
N LEU A 217 18.36 6.32 -9.26
CA LEU A 217 18.79 7.04 -8.05
C LEU A 217 19.39 8.41 -8.38
N LEU A 218 20.19 8.49 -9.45
CA LEU A 218 20.77 9.75 -9.92
C LEU A 218 19.69 10.72 -10.42
N LEU A 219 18.63 10.23 -11.05
CA LEU A 219 17.51 11.07 -11.48
C LEU A 219 16.78 11.72 -10.30
N HIS A 220 16.52 10.94 -9.24
CA HIS A 220 15.78 11.39 -8.06
C HIS A 220 16.63 12.21 -7.07
N TYR A 221 17.89 11.82 -6.87
CA TYR A 221 18.72 12.31 -5.77
C TYR A 221 20.06 12.92 -6.20
N GLY A 222 20.43 12.80 -7.47
CA GLY A 222 21.70 13.31 -7.99
C GLY A 222 21.72 14.82 -8.15
N THR A 223 22.89 15.44 -7.92
CA THR A 223 23.09 16.86 -8.24
C THR A 223 23.04 17.08 -9.76
N PRO A 224 22.80 18.32 -10.24
CA PRO A 224 22.88 18.63 -11.67
C PRO A 224 24.18 18.14 -12.32
N GLU A 225 25.32 18.38 -11.68
CA GLU A 225 26.64 17.99 -12.20
C GLU A 225 26.80 16.47 -12.28
N GLN A 226 26.27 15.73 -11.29
CA GLN A 226 26.27 14.28 -11.31
C GLN A 226 25.39 13.74 -12.44
N ARG A 227 24.19 14.30 -12.62
CA ARG A 227 23.26 13.88 -13.68
C ARG A 227 23.85 14.12 -15.07
N ASP A 228 24.36 15.33 -15.30
CA ASP A 228 24.92 15.74 -16.59
C ASP A 228 26.20 14.95 -16.93
N TYR A 229 26.94 14.49 -15.92
CA TYR A 229 28.09 13.61 -16.12
C TYR A 229 27.66 12.14 -16.31
N TYR A 230 26.93 11.54 -15.38
CA TYR A 230 26.75 10.08 -15.36
C TYR A 230 25.63 9.57 -16.27
N LEU A 231 24.53 10.31 -16.46
CA LEU A 231 23.38 9.80 -17.21
C LEU A 231 23.59 9.64 -18.72
N PRO A 232 24.45 10.44 -19.39
CA PRO A 232 24.75 10.23 -20.81
C PRO A 232 25.64 9.03 -21.15
N ARG A 233 26.09 8.27 -20.15
CA ARG A 233 27.10 7.21 -20.28
C ARG A 233 26.51 5.85 -19.93
#